data_AF-A0A4R4M6K5-F1
#
_entry.id   AF-A0A4R4M6K5-F1
#
_cell.length_a   1.000
_cell.length_b   1.000
_cell.length_c   1.000
_cell.angle_alpha   90.00
_cell.angle_beta   90.00
_cell.angle_gamma   90.00
#
_symmetry.space_group_name_H-M   'P 1'
#
loop_
_entity.id
_entity.type
_entity.pdbx_description
1 polymer ?
#
loop_
_entity_poly.entity_id
_entity_poly.type
_entity_poly.pdbx_seq_one_letter_code
_entity_poly.pdbx_strand_id
1 'polypeptide(L)'
;MKRVVVISDVQMPYESKRMLKNVIDFIGVWQPDEVYQIGDLMDYPTPSRWSKGTRDEFAQLVKEHSEYGKRNFLDPLRAVYDGPVGVLEGNHDERPRVYLTKEAPALAEFQDVVHFSTLLDFDGFGVSHTPAFHKVGPDTVLVHGHEIKGYSSVAGTTAYNHARKAGANVICGHTHRLGIRRETFGNSSTGYTTRWGFEVGHLMAMDKAGYLGAGGVANWQAGFGLLYVGDYDVQPVEVDVNRDGSFVVEGTRYGALKRGPGGRFSV
;
A
#
# COMPACT_ATOMS: atom_id res chain seq x y z
N MET A 1 -2.90 22.89 7.42
CA MET A 1 -2.23 21.88 6.58
C MET A 1 -2.31 20.56 7.32
N LYS A 2 -3.02 19.59 6.75
CA LYS A 2 -3.22 18.26 7.31
C LYS A 2 -2.11 17.33 6.82
N ARG A 3 -1.60 16.47 7.70
CA ARG A 3 -0.51 15.52 7.47
C ARG A 3 -1.07 14.11 7.37
N VAL A 4 -0.79 13.43 6.27
CA VAL A 4 -1.27 12.06 6.02
C VAL A 4 -0.10 11.14 5.74
N VAL A 5 -0.10 9.96 6.36
CA VAL A 5 0.83 8.87 6.00
C VAL A 5 0.09 7.85 5.15
N VAL A 6 0.69 7.46 4.02
CA VAL A 6 0.18 6.39 3.16
C VAL A 6 1.15 5.22 3.21
N ILE A 7 0.77 4.17 3.93
CA ILE A 7 1.49 2.90 4.01
C ILE A 7 1.24 2.14 2.70
N SER A 8 2.33 1.72 2.05
CA SER A 8 2.28 0.98 0.79
C SER A 8 1.85 -0.48 0.96
N ASP A 9 1.92 -1.25 -0.12
CA ASP A 9 1.70 -2.69 -0.19
C ASP A 9 2.60 -3.43 0.82
N VAL A 10 1.99 -4.21 1.72
CA VAL A 10 2.69 -4.95 2.77
C VAL A 10 2.75 -6.45 2.43
N GLN A 11 1.66 -6.97 1.84
CA GLN A 11 1.49 -8.36 1.43
C GLN A 11 1.80 -9.36 2.55
N MET A 12 1.16 -9.20 3.70
CA MET A 12 1.35 -10.12 4.83
C MET A 12 0.95 -11.56 4.45
N PRO A 13 1.72 -12.58 4.87
CA PRO A 13 2.84 -12.57 5.83
C PRO A 13 4.25 -12.41 5.20
N TYR A 14 4.34 -11.79 4.03
CA TYR A 14 5.58 -11.63 3.27
C TYR A 14 6.27 -10.28 3.48
N GLU A 15 5.81 -9.48 4.44
CA GLU A 15 6.37 -8.19 4.74
C GLU A 15 7.82 -8.26 5.24
N SER A 16 8.56 -7.19 4.98
CA SER A 16 9.78 -6.88 5.70
C SER A 16 9.40 -6.37 7.09
N LYS A 17 9.39 -7.28 8.07
CA LYS A 17 9.08 -6.99 9.48
C LYS A 17 9.79 -5.76 10.01
N ARG A 18 11.05 -5.56 9.60
CA ARG A 18 11.88 -4.43 10.03
C ARG A 18 11.43 -3.11 9.42
N MET A 19 11.17 -3.09 8.11
CA MET A 19 10.72 -1.88 7.43
C MET A 19 9.36 -1.46 7.97
N LEU A 20 8.42 -2.41 8.06
CA LEU A 20 7.10 -2.16 8.63
C LEU A 20 7.17 -1.65 10.06
N LYS A 21 7.94 -2.30 10.94
CA LYS A 21 8.11 -1.85 12.33
C LYS A 21 8.59 -0.40 12.37
N ASN A 22 9.62 -0.05 11.59
CA ASN A 22 10.16 1.32 11.62
C ASN A 22 9.16 2.35 11.09
N VAL A 23 8.31 1.99 10.11
CA VAL A 23 7.22 2.87 9.63
C VAL A 23 6.15 3.05 10.71
N ILE A 24 5.75 1.97 11.41
CA ILE A 24 4.81 2.04 12.53
C ILE A 24 5.38 2.89 13.68
N ASP A 25 6.64 2.66 14.08
CA ASP A 25 7.31 3.45 15.11
C ASP A 25 7.36 4.94 14.70
N PHE A 26 7.61 5.24 13.42
CA PHE A 26 7.57 6.60 12.88
C PHE A 26 6.18 7.21 12.99
N ILE A 27 5.11 6.49 12.64
CA ILE A 27 3.73 6.98 12.82
C ILE A 27 3.47 7.31 14.28
N GLY A 28 3.94 6.46 15.20
CA GLY A 28 3.84 6.68 16.65
C GLY A 28 4.55 7.95 17.14
N VAL A 29 5.66 8.35 16.51
CA VAL A 29 6.39 9.57 16.87
C VAL A 29 5.85 10.80 16.14
N TRP A 30 5.57 10.68 14.84
CA TRP A 30 5.21 11.79 13.97
C TRP A 30 3.74 12.20 14.11
N GLN A 31 2.89 11.28 14.58
CA GLN A 31 1.46 11.46 14.87
C GLN A 31 0.76 12.22 13.73
N PRO A 32 0.58 11.60 12.55
CA PRO A 32 -0.15 12.21 11.45
C PRO A 32 -1.60 12.48 11.83
N ASP A 33 -2.29 13.32 11.05
CA ASP A 33 -3.72 13.53 11.22
C ASP A 33 -4.52 12.31 10.72
N GLU A 34 -4.02 11.60 9.71
CA GLU A 34 -4.61 10.35 9.20
C GLU A 34 -3.55 9.38 8.67
N VAL A 35 -3.88 8.08 8.74
CA VAL A 35 -3.09 7.01 8.13
C VAL A 35 -3.96 6.23 7.15
N TYR A 36 -3.44 5.99 5.95
CA TYR A 36 -4.06 5.08 4.99
C TYR A 36 -3.11 3.93 4.65
N GLN A 37 -3.59 2.69 4.66
CA GLN A 37 -2.93 1.58 3.98
C GLN A 37 -3.57 1.42 2.59
N ILE A 38 -2.75 1.47 1.54
CA ILE A 38 -3.22 1.66 0.16
C ILE A 38 -3.75 0.38 -0.53
N GLY A 39 -4.01 -0.69 0.22
CA GLY A 39 -4.37 -2.02 -0.29
C GLY A 39 -3.16 -2.94 -0.43
N ASP A 40 -3.46 -4.22 -0.65
CA ASP A 40 -2.54 -5.36 -0.50
C ASP A 40 -1.89 -5.37 0.90
N LEU A 41 -2.72 -5.18 1.92
CA LEU A 41 -2.31 -5.41 3.31
C LEU A 41 -2.01 -6.90 3.50
N MET A 42 -2.93 -7.76 3.02
CA MET A 42 -2.82 -9.21 3.06
C MET A 42 -2.51 -9.76 1.68
N ASP A 43 -1.69 -10.82 1.60
CA ASP A 43 -1.41 -11.49 0.32
C ASP A 43 -2.49 -12.52 -0.06
N TYR A 44 -2.99 -13.27 0.93
CA TYR A 44 -3.88 -14.43 0.73
C TYR A 44 -3.48 -15.32 -0.47
N PRO A 45 -2.36 -16.06 -0.37
CA PRO A 45 -1.83 -16.85 -1.49
C PRO A 45 -2.70 -18.07 -1.82
N THR A 46 -3.43 -18.63 -0.84
CA THR A 46 -4.20 -19.86 -1.03
C THR A 46 -5.41 -19.69 -1.95
N PRO A 47 -6.29 -18.66 -1.80
CA PRO A 47 -7.37 -18.39 -2.76
C PRO A 47 -6.90 -17.60 -4.00
N SER A 48 -5.67 -17.83 -4.48
CA SER A 48 -5.11 -17.11 -5.61
C SER A 48 -5.35 -17.83 -6.93
N ARG A 49 -5.38 -17.09 -8.04
CA ARG A 49 -5.36 -17.70 -9.38
C ARG A 49 -4.09 -18.53 -9.63
N TRP A 50 -3.02 -18.24 -8.90
CA TRP A 50 -1.70 -18.88 -9.07
C TRP A 50 -1.59 -20.22 -8.33
N SER A 51 -2.35 -20.40 -7.25
CA SER A 51 -2.40 -21.65 -6.49
C SER A 51 -3.43 -22.63 -7.06
N LYS A 52 -4.33 -22.18 -7.95
CA LYS A 52 -5.43 -23.00 -8.48
C LYS A 52 -4.94 -24.33 -9.08
N GLY A 53 -5.55 -25.42 -8.64
CA GLY A 53 -5.24 -26.80 -9.03
C GLY A 53 -3.99 -27.38 -8.37
N THR A 54 -3.33 -26.64 -7.47
CA THR A 54 -2.15 -27.10 -6.73
C THR A 54 -2.52 -27.46 -5.29
N ARG A 55 -1.59 -28.10 -4.57
CA ARG A 55 -1.78 -28.38 -3.13
C ARG A 55 -2.00 -27.11 -2.30
N ASP A 56 -1.41 -25.99 -2.72
CA ASP A 56 -1.45 -24.74 -1.96
C ASP A 56 -2.84 -24.09 -1.96
N GLU A 57 -3.67 -24.37 -2.97
CA GLU A 57 -5.08 -23.93 -2.98
C GLU A 57 -5.84 -24.47 -1.76
N PHE A 58 -5.56 -25.71 -1.38
CA PHE A 58 -6.26 -26.43 -0.31
C PHE A 58 -5.60 -26.28 1.07
N ALA A 59 -4.63 -25.38 1.22
CA ALA A 59 -3.89 -25.22 2.47
C ALA A 59 -4.68 -24.52 3.59
N GLN A 60 -5.83 -23.91 3.28
CA GLN A 60 -6.78 -23.33 4.27
C GLN A 60 -6.17 -22.25 5.20
N LEU A 61 -5.32 -21.36 4.67
CA LEU A 61 -4.54 -20.41 5.48
C LEU A 61 -5.19 -19.04 5.69
N VAL A 62 -6.36 -18.77 5.10
CA VAL A 62 -6.99 -17.42 5.14
C VAL A 62 -7.13 -16.92 6.58
N LYS A 63 -7.72 -17.72 7.47
CA LYS A 63 -7.93 -17.34 8.88
C LYS A 63 -6.60 -17.10 9.61
N GLU A 64 -5.64 -18.01 9.44
CA GLU A 64 -4.32 -17.87 10.06
C GLU A 64 -3.61 -16.59 9.61
N HIS A 65 -3.68 -16.28 8.32
CA HIS A 65 -3.08 -15.07 7.76
C HIS A 65 -3.82 -13.82 8.27
N SER A 66 -5.15 -13.83 8.38
CA SER A 66 -5.89 -12.70 8.96
C SER A 66 -5.52 -12.47 10.43
N GLU A 67 -5.38 -13.54 11.23
CA GLU A 67 -4.87 -13.44 12.61
C GLU A 67 -3.43 -12.91 12.67
N TYR A 68 -2.60 -13.28 11.69
CA TYR A 68 -1.27 -12.74 11.56
C TYR A 68 -1.30 -11.22 11.26
N GLY A 69 -2.16 -10.80 10.32
CA GLY A 69 -2.35 -9.39 9.97
C GLY A 69 -2.76 -8.55 11.18
N LYS A 70 -3.72 -9.04 11.96
CA LYS A 70 -4.13 -8.40 13.23
C LYS A 70 -2.95 -8.22 14.18
N ARG A 71 -2.21 -9.31 14.47
CA ARG A 71 -1.10 -9.29 15.44
C ARG A 71 0.13 -8.50 15.02
N ASN A 72 0.41 -8.43 13.72
CA ASN A 72 1.66 -7.88 13.20
C ASN A 72 1.49 -6.51 12.52
N PHE A 73 0.26 -6.08 12.24
CA PHE A 73 -0.04 -4.76 11.67
C PHE A 73 -0.97 -3.94 12.57
N LEU A 74 -2.18 -4.46 12.84
CA LEU A 74 -3.23 -3.69 13.51
C LEU A 74 -2.93 -3.47 14.99
N ASP A 75 -2.57 -4.52 15.73
CA ASP A 75 -2.17 -4.43 17.14
C ASP A 75 -0.99 -3.44 17.32
N PRO A 76 0.14 -3.56 16.58
CA PRO A 76 1.26 -2.63 16.77
C PRO A 76 0.95 -1.21 16.32
N LEU A 77 0.17 -1.01 15.26
CA LEU A 77 -0.24 0.32 14.81
C LEU A 77 -1.12 0.99 15.87
N ARG A 78 -2.12 0.27 16.40
CA ARG A 78 -3.00 0.80 17.46
C ARG A 78 -2.30 1.00 18.79
N ALA A 79 -1.25 0.23 19.09
CA ALA A 79 -0.44 0.46 20.29
C ALA A 79 0.29 1.82 20.28
N VAL A 80 0.47 2.46 19.11
CA VAL A 80 1.22 3.71 18.98
C VAL A 80 0.41 4.86 18.37
N TYR A 81 -0.78 4.61 17.82
CA TYR A 81 -1.56 5.59 17.09
C TYR A 81 -3.08 5.39 17.24
N ASP A 82 -3.71 6.36 17.90
CA ASP A 82 -5.16 6.39 18.17
C ASP A 82 -5.96 7.14 17.09
N GLY A 83 -5.29 7.79 16.14
CA GLY A 83 -5.96 8.61 15.13
C GLY A 83 -6.68 7.79 14.04
N PRO A 84 -7.32 8.47 13.07
CA PRO A 84 -8.05 7.82 12.00
C PRO A 84 -7.13 6.94 11.13
N VAL A 85 -7.60 5.72 10.86
CA VAL A 85 -6.95 4.76 9.97
C VAL A 85 -7.95 4.27 8.93
N GLY A 86 -7.55 4.34 7.66
CA GLY A 86 -8.27 3.75 6.54
C GLY A 86 -7.44 2.68 5.86
N VAL A 87 -8.08 1.62 5.37
CA VAL A 87 -7.43 0.59 4.56
C VAL A 87 -8.24 0.39 3.29
N LEU A 88 -7.59 0.54 2.14
CA LEU A 88 -8.19 0.25 0.83
C LEU A 88 -8.13 -1.26 0.55
N GLU A 89 -9.09 -1.79 -0.22
CA GLU A 89 -9.05 -3.18 -0.70
C GLU A 89 -8.08 -3.28 -1.88
N GLY A 90 -7.03 -4.10 -1.75
CA GLY A 90 -6.17 -4.48 -2.88
C GLY A 90 -6.64 -5.73 -3.61
N ASN A 91 -5.99 -6.03 -4.73
CA ASN A 91 -6.34 -7.23 -5.51
C ASN A 91 -5.91 -8.54 -4.82
N HIS A 92 -5.10 -8.46 -3.77
CA HIS A 92 -4.80 -9.58 -2.89
C HIS A 92 -5.84 -9.70 -1.77
N ASP A 93 -6.28 -8.58 -1.20
CA ASP A 93 -7.26 -8.54 -0.11
C ASP A 93 -8.63 -9.08 -0.55
N GLU A 94 -9.06 -8.82 -1.80
CA GLU A 94 -10.36 -9.29 -2.31
C GLU A 94 -10.42 -10.80 -2.58
N ARG A 95 -9.27 -11.50 -2.60
CA ARG A 95 -9.17 -12.89 -3.05
C ARG A 95 -10.11 -13.85 -2.32
N PRO A 96 -10.24 -13.84 -0.97
CA PRO A 96 -11.15 -14.76 -0.29
C PRO A 96 -12.60 -14.61 -0.76
N ARG A 97 -13.08 -13.36 -0.87
CA ARG A 97 -14.42 -13.02 -1.39
C ARG A 97 -14.60 -13.45 -2.83
N VAL A 98 -13.65 -13.10 -3.70
CA VAL A 98 -13.74 -13.42 -5.14
C VAL A 98 -13.67 -14.93 -5.37
N TYR A 99 -12.83 -15.65 -4.62
CA TYR A 99 -12.71 -17.09 -4.70
C TYR A 99 -13.99 -17.80 -4.27
N LEU A 100 -14.61 -17.39 -3.14
CA LEU A 100 -15.90 -17.93 -2.68
C LEU A 100 -16.97 -17.82 -3.77
N THR A 101 -17.18 -16.61 -4.30
CA THR A 101 -18.21 -16.35 -5.31
C THR A 101 -17.96 -17.12 -6.61
N LYS A 102 -16.70 -17.34 -6.97
CA LYS A 102 -16.34 -18.01 -8.22
C LYS A 102 -16.42 -19.54 -8.14
N GLU A 103 -15.88 -20.13 -7.08
CA GLU A 103 -15.75 -21.59 -6.97
C GLU A 103 -16.93 -22.22 -6.19
N ALA A 104 -17.67 -21.43 -5.39
CA ALA A 104 -18.86 -21.86 -4.66
C ALA A 104 -19.99 -20.81 -4.73
N PRO A 105 -20.53 -20.50 -5.93
CA PRO A 105 -21.50 -19.41 -6.12
C PRO A 105 -22.79 -19.56 -5.29
N ALA A 106 -23.19 -20.79 -4.93
CA ALA A 106 -24.33 -21.04 -4.04
C ALA A 106 -24.12 -20.47 -2.61
N LEU A 107 -22.87 -20.17 -2.24
CA LEU A 107 -22.49 -19.57 -0.96
C LEU A 107 -22.10 -18.09 -1.09
N ALA A 108 -22.32 -17.46 -2.25
CA ALA A 108 -21.93 -16.06 -2.47
C ALA A 108 -22.63 -15.08 -1.51
N GLU A 109 -23.79 -15.45 -0.94
CA GLU A 109 -24.46 -14.67 0.12
C GLU A 109 -23.60 -14.49 1.38
N PHE A 110 -22.59 -15.34 1.60
CA PHE A 110 -21.67 -15.26 2.74
C PHE A 110 -20.39 -14.45 2.43
N GLN A 111 -20.33 -13.72 1.31
CA GLN A 111 -19.13 -12.98 0.92
C GLN A 111 -18.67 -11.95 1.98
N ASP A 112 -19.60 -11.37 2.72
CA ASP A 112 -19.28 -10.37 3.77
C ASP A 112 -18.56 -11.00 4.97
N VAL A 113 -18.76 -12.29 5.21
CA VAL A 113 -18.06 -13.04 6.28
C VAL A 113 -16.59 -13.24 5.94
N VAL A 114 -16.28 -13.38 4.65
CA VAL A 114 -14.90 -13.55 4.14
C VAL A 114 -14.34 -12.26 3.54
N HIS A 115 -15.04 -11.14 3.70
CA HIS A 115 -14.52 -9.84 3.33
C HIS A 115 -13.33 -9.49 4.24
N PHE A 116 -12.26 -8.94 3.67
CA PHE A 116 -11.00 -8.76 4.40
C PHE A 116 -11.16 -7.86 5.65
N SER A 117 -12.02 -6.85 5.60
CA SER A 117 -12.31 -5.99 6.75
C SER A 117 -12.95 -6.76 7.91
N THR A 118 -13.83 -7.73 7.61
CA THR A 118 -14.45 -8.62 8.60
C THR A 118 -13.41 -9.59 9.16
N LEU A 119 -12.62 -10.21 8.28
CA LEU A 119 -11.57 -11.16 8.67
C LEU A 119 -10.49 -10.52 9.57
N LEU A 120 -10.17 -9.24 9.31
CA LEU A 120 -9.19 -8.46 10.06
C LEU A 120 -9.80 -7.68 11.23
N ASP A 121 -11.10 -7.85 11.51
CA ASP A 121 -11.79 -7.20 12.63
C ASP A 121 -11.64 -5.67 12.66
N PHE A 122 -11.85 -5.02 11.51
CA PHE A 122 -11.69 -3.58 11.39
C PHE A 122 -12.51 -2.79 12.42
N ASP A 123 -13.73 -3.24 12.73
CA ASP A 123 -14.57 -2.63 13.76
C ASP A 123 -13.92 -2.70 15.15
N GLY A 124 -13.39 -3.86 15.55
CA GLY A 124 -12.67 -4.04 16.82
C GLY A 124 -11.41 -3.18 16.94
N PHE A 125 -10.75 -2.89 15.82
CA PHE A 125 -9.59 -2.01 15.75
C PHE A 125 -9.94 -0.53 15.45
N GLY A 126 -11.20 -0.18 15.28
CA GLY A 126 -11.62 1.17 14.87
C GLY A 126 -10.99 1.62 13.54
N VAL A 127 -10.78 0.69 12.61
CA VAL A 127 -10.23 0.93 11.27
C VAL A 127 -11.37 1.01 10.27
N SER A 128 -11.26 1.91 9.29
CA SER A 128 -12.27 2.06 8.24
C SER A 128 -11.87 1.32 6.96
N HIS A 129 -12.80 0.59 6.36
CA HIS A 129 -12.66 0.16 4.97
C HIS A 129 -12.82 1.39 4.07
N THR A 130 -11.73 1.80 3.43
CA THR A 130 -11.69 2.97 2.55
C THR A 130 -12.01 2.55 1.13
N PRO A 131 -13.04 3.10 0.48
CA PRO A 131 -13.38 2.73 -0.89
C PRO A 131 -12.32 3.23 -1.88
N ALA A 132 -12.23 2.57 -3.04
CA ALA A 132 -11.47 3.09 -4.17
C ALA A 132 -11.95 4.50 -4.58
N PHE A 133 -11.04 5.33 -5.06
CA PHE A 133 -11.25 6.74 -5.38
C PHE A 133 -11.60 7.61 -4.17
N HIS A 134 -11.20 7.20 -2.97
CA HIS A 134 -11.36 8.00 -1.77
C HIS A 134 -10.67 9.36 -1.92
N LYS A 135 -11.43 10.44 -1.75
CA LYS A 135 -10.93 11.81 -1.88
C LYS A 135 -10.19 12.20 -0.60
N VAL A 136 -8.86 12.11 -0.65
CA VAL A 136 -7.98 12.49 0.47
C VAL A 136 -7.73 14.00 0.56
N GLY A 137 -7.93 14.73 -0.56
CA GLY A 137 -7.76 16.18 -0.60
C GLY A 137 -8.29 16.80 -1.90
N PRO A 138 -8.02 18.11 -2.12
CA PRO A 138 -8.40 18.80 -3.35
C PRO A 138 -7.88 18.07 -4.59
N ASP A 139 -8.80 17.71 -5.49
CA ASP A 139 -8.51 17.08 -6.79
C ASP A 139 -7.54 15.89 -6.71
N THR A 140 -7.59 15.13 -5.61
CA THR A 140 -6.62 14.08 -5.30
C THR A 140 -7.30 12.90 -4.62
N VAL A 141 -7.07 11.69 -5.14
CA VAL A 141 -7.72 10.45 -4.70
C VAL A 141 -6.73 9.34 -4.41
N LEU A 142 -7.10 8.47 -3.48
CA LEU A 142 -6.44 7.19 -3.20
C LEU A 142 -7.14 6.07 -3.99
N VAL A 143 -6.35 5.20 -4.60
CA VAL A 143 -6.79 3.92 -5.18
C VAL A 143 -5.73 2.88 -4.87
N HIS A 144 -6.06 1.58 -4.89
CA HIS A 144 -5.00 0.59 -4.81
C HIS A 144 -4.16 0.57 -6.11
N GLY A 145 -4.82 0.66 -7.26
CA GLY A 145 -4.25 0.72 -8.60
C GLY A 145 -4.82 -0.34 -9.55
N HIS A 146 -5.30 -1.47 -9.03
CA HIS A 146 -5.88 -2.56 -9.82
C HIS A 146 -7.26 -2.21 -10.43
N GLU A 147 -7.93 -1.21 -9.88
CA GLU A 147 -9.25 -0.72 -10.27
C GLU A 147 -9.20 -0.04 -11.65
N ILE A 148 -8.04 0.48 -12.06
CA ILE A 148 -7.85 1.14 -13.36
C ILE A 148 -6.89 0.31 -14.22
N LYS A 149 -7.38 -0.16 -15.37
CA LYS A 149 -6.56 -0.95 -16.29
C LYS A 149 -5.37 -0.15 -16.86
N GLY A 150 -4.24 -0.84 -16.99
CA GLY A 150 -3.02 -0.34 -17.60
C GLY A 150 -1.89 -0.23 -16.59
N TYR A 151 -0.68 -0.54 -17.04
CA TYR A 151 0.51 -0.65 -16.19
C TYR A 151 1.72 -0.09 -16.94
N SER A 152 2.67 0.50 -16.21
CA SER A 152 3.97 0.92 -16.75
C SER A 152 5.11 0.28 -15.98
N SER A 153 6.22 0.00 -16.65
CA SER A 153 7.46 -0.45 -16.01
C SER A 153 8.28 0.70 -15.41
N VAL A 154 7.89 1.94 -15.64
CA VAL A 154 8.61 3.15 -15.20
C VAL A 154 7.91 3.74 -13.97
N ALA A 155 8.66 3.92 -12.89
CA ALA A 155 8.12 4.44 -11.63
C ALA A 155 7.41 5.81 -11.78
N GLY A 156 6.35 5.98 -11.00
CA GLY A 156 5.34 7.04 -11.02
C GLY A 156 4.40 7.04 -12.22
N THR A 157 4.65 6.23 -13.25
CA THR A 157 3.95 6.35 -14.54
C THR A 157 2.58 5.68 -14.54
N THR A 158 2.39 4.60 -13.79
CA THR A 158 1.07 3.95 -13.70
C THR A 158 0.09 4.87 -13.00
N ALA A 159 0.44 5.37 -11.82
CA ALA A 159 -0.34 6.35 -11.08
C ALA A 159 -0.62 7.59 -11.94
N TYR A 160 0.36 8.07 -12.69
CA TYR A 160 0.18 9.23 -13.57
C TYR A 160 -0.82 8.96 -14.71
N ASN A 161 -0.70 7.82 -15.38
CA ASN A 161 -1.64 7.43 -16.42
C ASN A 161 -3.07 7.23 -15.85
N HIS A 162 -3.17 6.71 -14.64
CA HIS A 162 -4.43 6.62 -13.90
C HIS A 162 -4.99 8.00 -13.59
N ALA A 163 -4.15 8.94 -13.14
CA ALA A 163 -4.53 10.32 -12.86
C ALA A 163 -5.12 11.02 -14.09
N ARG A 164 -4.52 10.82 -15.27
CA ARG A 164 -5.08 11.32 -16.54
C ARG A 164 -6.46 10.74 -16.87
N LYS A 165 -6.66 9.44 -16.62
CA LYS A 165 -7.94 8.76 -16.91
C LYS A 165 -9.03 9.16 -15.92
N ALA A 166 -8.67 9.27 -14.64
CA ALA A 166 -9.59 9.61 -13.56
C ALA A 166 -9.94 11.11 -13.53
N GLY A 167 -9.10 11.95 -14.16
CA GLY A 167 -9.29 13.40 -14.14
C GLY A 167 -8.93 14.04 -12.80
N ALA A 168 -8.26 13.31 -11.90
CA ALA A 168 -7.79 13.76 -10.57
C ALA A 168 -6.36 13.27 -10.32
N ASN A 169 -5.62 13.87 -9.39
CA ASN A 169 -4.33 13.33 -8.97
C ASN A 169 -4.55 11.98 -8.29
N VAL A 170 -3.67 11.01 -8.54
CA VAL A 170 -3.85 9.64 -8.05
C VAL A 170 -2.64 9.22 -7.23
N ILE A 171 -2.90 8.70 -6.04
CA ILE A 171 -1.93 7.94 -5.24
C ILE A 171 -2.32 6.47 -5.35
N CYS A 172 -1.37 5.59 -5.64
CA CYS A 172 -1.62 4.15 -5.69
C CYS A 172 -0.46 3.28 -5.20
N GLY A 173 -0.81 2.06 -4.81
CA GLY A 173 0.10 0.95 -4.53
C GLY A 173 0.23 0.05 -5.76
N HIS A 174 0.00 -1.25 -5.60
CA HIS A 174 -0.18 -2.31 -6.62
C HIS A 174 1.05 -2.62 -7.48
N THR A 175 1.84 -1.60 -7.78
CA THR A 175 2.94 -1.64 -8.73
C THR A 175 4.26 -1.99 -8.08
N HIS A 176 4.33 -1.87 -6.75
CA HIS A 176 5.53 -1.97 -5.92
C HIS A 176 6.63 -0.95 -6.29
N ARG A 177 6.30 0.09 -7.05
CA ARG A 177 7.23 1.15 -7.44
C ARG A 177 7.02 2.38 -6.58
N LEU A 178 8.10 3.11 -6.38
CA LEU A 178 8.07 4.40 -5.69
C LEU A 178 8.40 5.49 -6.71
N GLY A 179 7.50 6.44 -6.90
CA GLY A 179 7.75 7.56 -7.79
C GLY A 179 6.55 8.48 -8.00
N ILE A 180 6.83 9.76 -8.19
CA ILE A 180 5.88 10.80 -8.56
C ILE A 180 6.19 11.27 -9.97
N ARG A 181 5.18 11.24 -10.84
CA ARG A 181 5.25 11.88 -12.16
C ARG A 181 4.22 12.98 -12.30
N ARG A 182 4.63 14.06 -12.95
CA ARG A 182 3.84 15.27 -13.14
C ARG A 182 3.82 15.62 -14.62
N GLU A 183 2.70 16.12 -15.10
CA GLU A 183 2.59 16.80 -16.38
C GLU A 183 1.78 18.08 -16.19
N THR A 184 2.20 19.15 -16.87
CA THR A 184 1.48 20.42 -16.88
C THR A 184 0.79 20.59 -18.22
N PHE A 185 -0.51 20.83 -18.18
CA PHE A 185 -1.36 21.06 -19.35
C PHE A 185 -1.75 22.53 -19.42
N GLY A 186 -2.20 22.96 -20.60
CA GLY A 186 -2.70 24.31 -20.84
C GLY A 186 -1.67 25.24 -21.47
N ASN A 187 -1.99 26.53 -21.50
CA ASN A 187 -1.18 27.57 -22.12
C ASN A 187 -1.50 28.94 -21.49
N SER A 188 -0.80 29.98 -21.92
CA SER A 188 -0.97 31.36 -21.42
C SER A 188 -2.40 31.90 -21.51
N SER A 189 -3.22 31.38 -22.42
CA SER A 189 -4.59 31.85 -22.65
C SER A 189 -5.64 31.08 -21.82
N THR A 190 -5.40 29.80 -21.53
CA THR A 190 -6.33 28.95 -20.75
C THR A 190 -5.89 28.74 -19.30
N GLY A 191 -4.72 29.22 -18.93
CA GLY A 191 -4.04 28.87 -17.68
C GLY A 191 -3.36 27.51 -17.76
N TYR A 192 -2.52 27.23 -16.76
CA TYR A 192 -1.78 25.98 -16.61
C TYR A 192 -2.37 25.14 -15.46
N THR A 193 -2.50 23.83 -15.69
CA THR A 193 -2.93 22.87 -14.66
C THR A 193 -1.90 21.75 -14.57
N THR A 194 -1.44 21.44 -13.35
CA THR A 194 -0.55 20.30 -13.12
C THR A 194 -1.35 19.10 -12.63
N ARG A 195 -1.20 17.98 -13.33
CA ARG A 195 -1.72 16.67 -12.92
C ARG A 195 -0.54 15.80 -12.53
N TRP A 196 -0.69 15.03 -11.46
CA TRP A 196 0.35 14.12 -11.03
C TRP A 196 -0.20 12.77 -10.57
N GLY A 197 0.67 11.77 -10.61
CA GLY A 197 0.41 10.48 -10.01
C GLY A 197 1.58 10.06 -9.14
N PHE A 198 1.29 9.37 -8.05
CA PHE A 198 2.23 8.91 -7.03
C PHE A 198 2.07 7.41 -6.79
N GLU A 199 3.08 6.62 -7.14
CA GLU A 199 3.21 5.22 -6.72
C GLU A 199 3.98 5.18 -5.39
N VAL A 200 3.45 4.55 -4.34
CA VAL A 200 3.97 4.66 -2.95
C VAL A 200 5.00 3.60 -2.53
N GLY A 201 5.41 2.71 -3.43
CA GLY A 201 6.41 1.68 -3.15
C GLY A 201 5.83 0.38 -2.62
N HIS A 202 6.63 -0.33 -1.81
CA HIS A 202 6.20 -1.52 -1.06
C HIS A 202 6.97 -1.66 0.27
N LEU A 203 6.45 -2.48 1.19
CA LEU A 203 7.14 -2.91 2.41
C LEU A 203 7.32 -4.43 2.47
N MET A 204 7.09 -5.14 1.36
CA MET A 204 7.37 -6.57 1.21
C MET A 204 8.86 -6.92 1.37
N ALA A 205 9.14 -8.12 1.89
CA ALA A 205 10.46 -8.72 1.84
C ALA A 205 10.72 -9.33 0.44
N MET A 206 11.67 -8.75 -0.30
CA MET A 206 11.94 -9.11 -1.70
C MET A 206 12.35 -10.57 -1.91
N ASP A 207 12.96 -11.20 -0.92
CA ASP A 207 13.34 -12.63 -0.94
C ASP A 207 12.13 -13.57 -0.85
N LYS A 208 10.97 -13.06 -0.45
CA LYS A 208 9.71 -13.81 -0.39
C LYS A 208 8.81 -13.61 -1.62
N ALA A 209 9.21 -12.78 -2.58
CA ALA A 209 8.47 -12.52 -3.81
C ALA A 209 8.59 -13.70 -4.82
N GLY A 210 8.14 -14.90 -4.42
CA GLY A 210 8.33 -16.14 -5.18
C GLY A 210 7.73 -16.11 -6.60
N TYR A 211 6.75 -15.25 -6.85
CA TYR A 211 6.13 -15.06 -8.16
C TYR A 211 7.05 -14.36 -9.19
N LEU A 212 8.17 -13.79 -8.77
CA LEU A 212 9.20 -13.29 -9.68
C LEU A 212 10.00 -14.42 -10.36
N GLY A 213 9.92 -15.65 -9.83
CA GLY A 213 10.69 -16.79 -10.31
C GLY A 213 12.17 -16.75 -9.93
N ALA A 214 12.89 -17.83 -10.21
CA ALA A 214 14.32 -17.94 -9.93
C ALA A 214 15.11 -16.91 -10.76
N GLY A 215 15.84 -16.01 -10.09
CA GLY A 215 16.61 -14.95 -10.74
C GLY A 215 15.79 -13.74 -11.20
N GLY A 216 14.54 -13.62 -10.76
CA GLY A 216 13.66 -12.50 -11.12
C GLY A 216 14.26 -11.16 -10.70
N VAL A 217 14.38 -10.25 -11.67
CA VAL A 217 14.82 -8.86 -11.44
C VAL A 217 13.58 -7.98 -11.34
N ALA A 218 13.25 -7.54 -10.14
CA ALA A 218 12.17 -6.59 -9.92
C ALA A 218 12.66 -5.15 -9.98
N ASN A 219 11.97 -4.32 -10.76
CA ASN A 219 12.10 -2.86 -10.70
C ASN A 219 11.15 -2.32 -9.63
N TRP A 220 11.39 -2.66 -8.36
CA TRP A 220 10.57 -2.24 -7.22
C TRP A 220 11.40 -1.46 -6.22
N GLN A 221 10.75 -0.54 -5.51
CA GLN A 221 11.39 0.34 -4.55
C GLN A 221 10.62 0.25 -3.23
N ALA A 222 11.34 -0.05 -2.16
CA ALA A 222 10.76 -0.06 -0.83
C ALA A 222 10.52 1.39 -0.36
N GLY A 223 9.32 1.67 0.13
CA GLY A 223 8.93 3.05 0.42
C GLY A 223 7.54 3.17 1.01
N PHE A 224 7.17 4.40 1.33
CA PHE A 224 5.81 4.79 1.68
C PHE A 224 5.60 6.26 1.30
N GLY A 225 4.37 6.76 1.42
CA GLY A 225 4.01 8.12 1.07
C GLY A 225 3.71 9.03 2.25
N LEU A 226 4.03 10.31 2.09
CA LEU A 226 3.53 11.40 2.92
C LEU A 226 2.74 12.37 2.05
N LEU A 227 1.63 12.89 2.57
CA LEU A 227 0.87 13.95 1.94
C LEU A 227 0.72 15.12 2.91
N TYR A 228 0.99 16.32 2.41
CA TYR A 228 0.55 17.56 3.05
C TYR A 228 -0.68 18.07 2.30
N VAL A 229 -1.84 17.97 2.96
CA VAL A 229 -3.15 18.29 2.40
C VAL A 229 -3.57 19.68 2.87
N GLY A 230 -3.65 20.62 1.93
CA GLY A 230 -4.16 21.97 2.13
C GLY A 230 -5.60 22.11 1.67
N ASP A 231 -6.12 23.34 1.74
CA ASP A 231 -7.48 23.64 1.31
C ASP A 231 -7.63 23.63 -0.23
N TYR A 232 -6.52 23.85 -0.94
CA TYR A 232 -6.49 24.02 -2.40
C TYR A 232 -5.59 23.02 -3.12
N ASP A 233 -4.67 22.37 -2.41
CA ASP A 233 -3.64 21.53 -2.99
C ASP A 233 -3.27 20.34 -2.09
N VAL A 234 -2.61 19.37 -2.70
CA VAL A 234 -1.99 18.25 -2.00
C VAL A 234 -0.55 18.15 -2.50
N GLN A 235 0.40 18.19 -1.57
CA GLN A 235 1.81 18.00 -1.84
C GLN A 235 2.22 16.56 -1.50
N PRO A 236 2.49 15.70 -2.50
CA PRO A 236 3.00 14.36 -2.26
C PRO A 236 4.51 14.37 -2.03
N VAL A 237 4.96 13.52 -1.11
CA VAL A 237 6.38 13.26 -0.81
C VAL A 237 6.62 11.76 -0.77
N GLU A 238 7.58 11.32 -1.59
CA GLU A 238 8.12 9.96 -1.57
C GLU A 238 9.06 9.79 -0.37
N VAL A 239 8.93 8.68 0.35
CA VAL A 239 9.89 8.29 1.39
C VAL A 239 10.50 6.95 1.06
N ASP A 240 11.77 6.96 0.61
CA ASP A 240 12.54 5.75 0.39
C ASP A 240 12.84 5.03 1.71
N VAL A 241 12.52 3.73 1.75
CA VAL A 241 12.94 2.85 2.84
C VAL A 241 14.14 2.03 2.39
N ASN A 242 15.27 2.24 3.06
CA ASN A 242 16.51 1.55 2.71
C ASN A 242 16.49 0.09 3.13
N ARG A 243 17.39 -0.73 2.56
CA ARG A 243 17.50 -2.17 2.85
C ARG A 243 17.69 -2.50 4.35
N ASP A 244 18.33 -1.61 5.11
CA ASP A 244 18.48 -1.77 6.57
C ASP A 244 17.21 -1.42 7.36
N GLY A 245 16.17 -0.96 6.69
CA GLY A 245 14.90 -0.49 7.23
C GLY A 245 14.89 1.00 7.60
N SER A 246 16.01 1.71 7.44
CA SER A 246 16.08 3.13 7.79
C SER A 246 15.52 4.04 6.70
N PHE A 247 15.01 5.20 7.09
CA PHE A 247 14.53 6.24 6.17
C PHE A 247 14.67 7.62 6.81
N VAL A 248 14.40 8.68 6.06
CA VAL A 248 14.48 10.06 6.52
C VAL A 248 13.18 10.78 6.19
N VAL A 249 12.60 11.43 7.20
CA VAL A 249 11.45 12.32 7.05
C VAL A 249 11.83 13.66 7.67
N GLU A 250 11.64 14.76 6.92
CA GLU A 250 11.89 16.13 7.40
C GLU A 250 13.28 16.31 8.04
N GLY A 251 14.31 15.69 7.46
CA GLY A 251 15.69 15.73 7.96
C GLY A 251 15.98 14.84 9.17
N THR A 252 14.96 14.20 9.76
CA THR A 252 15.10 13.27 10.87
C THR A 252 15.17 11.83 10.37
N ARG A 253 16.15 11.06 10.88
CA ARG A 253 16.33 9.65 10.52
C ARG A 253 15.54 8.73 11.46
N TYR A 254 14.87 7.76 10.87
CA TYR A 254 14.16 6.69 11.57
C TYR A 254 14.79 5.33 11.21
N GLY A 255 14.77 4.39 12.17
CA GLY A 255 15.41 3.09 12.05
C GLY A 255 16.94 3.12 12.25
N ALA A 256 17.49 2.01 12.73
CA ALA A 256 18.93 1.87 12.96
C ALA A 256 19.70 1.72 11.64
N LEU A 257 20.80 2.45 11.50
CA LEU A 257 21.73 2.29 10.38
C LEU A 257 22.49 0.98 10.51
N LYS A 258 22.42 0.13 9.48
CA LYS A 258 23.25 -1.07 9.36
C LYS A 258 24.08 -0.98 8.08
N ARG A 259 24.92 0.05 8.02
CA ARG A 259 25.83 0.32 6.90
C ARG A 259 27.26 0.31 7.41
N GLY A 260 28.17 -0.22 6.59
CA GLY A 260 29.59 -0.11 6.81
C GLY A 260 30.13 1.30 6.46
N PRO A 261 31.43 1.54 6.67
CA PRO A 261 32.09 2.78 6.28
C PRO A 261 31.82 3.14 4.80
N GLY A 262 31.56 4.41 4.53
CA GLY A 262 31.32 4.91 3.16
C GLY A 262 29.95 4.57 2.55
N GLY A 263 28.97 4.17 3.37
CA GLY A 263 27.59 3.96 2.91
C GLY A 263 27.33 2.65 2.18
N ARG A 264 28.32 1.75 2.14
CA ARG A 264 28.15 0.39 1.61
C ARG A 264 27.37 -0.47 2.61
N PHE A 265 26.42 -1.26 2.12
CA PHE A 265 25.72 -2.24 2.95
C PHE A 265 26.76 -3.23 3.49
N SER A 266 26.82 -3.41 4.82
CA SER A 266 27.60 -4.50 5.41
C SER A 266 27.00 -5.81 4.94
N VAL A 267 27.84 -6.69 4.41
CA VAL A 267 27.45 -8.03 3.95
C VAL A 267 26.83 -8.83 5.10
#